data_AF-A0A6C0Y0R1-F1
#
_entry.id   AF-A0A6C0Y0R1-F1
#
_cell.length_a   1.000
_cell.length_b   1.000
_cell.length_c   1.000
_cell.angle_alpha   90.00
_cell.angle_beta   90.00
_cell.angle_gamma   90.00
#
_symmetry.space_group_name_H-M   'P 1'
#
loop_
_entity.id
_entity.type
_entity.pdbx_description
1 polymer ?
#
loop_
_entity_poly.entity_id
_entity_poly.type
_entity_poly.pdbx_seq_one_letter_code
_entity_poly.pdbx_strand_id
1 'polypeptide(L)'
;MSQTITLYVDGACRGNPGLGGWGAYVITETQQHKLYGGELETTNNRMELTAAIEGIQFCPAEAKLILWTDSNYVKRGMTEWIAGWKKKNWKDVKNPDLWQKLDAICQGREIEWHWIKGHAGHAGNEMADQLANKGADLVFAQQVKVTPVQIITEDKSAESEVIPPGTAKKKAESDWLLDDPFGFDLDDSQLDVEVEEELLMVQEDHLSLTQHSITVTQTLSQNDSPNQNEVLIQDETQNQSATAPANTSSHPHIVITPATVQAYGPRQLILDTETTGFYYQDGDRIIEVGAIEMVNRKLTGSSIHIYINPEKPVGESEVVHGISDEFLKDKPKYAEIAAVLYDYLKGAEIIAHNATFDMNFLDMEFNRCGLGDLSAVCEVTDTLVMAKNKHPGQKNSLDALVKRYEIPARDRTFHGALLDAEILADVYLAMTGGQVSFDMDALSAHHEEQSDESGRRSIEMELPVILPSAEELEAHENWVKQFEEKHGQPCFFAK
;
A
#
# COMPACT_ATOMS: atom_id res chain seq x y z
N MET A 1 11.66 13.26 -47.18
CA MET A 1 11.14 12.21 -46.30
C MET A 1 10.54 12.92 -45.09
N SER A 2 9.36 12.53 -44.61
CA SER A 2 8.84 13.12 -43.36
C SER A 2 9.81 12.73 -42.24
N GLN A 3 10.32 13.74 -41.52
CA GLN A 3 11.22 13.53 -40.40
C GLN A 3 10.43 12.82 -39.29
N THR A 4 10.96 11.71 -38.79
CA THR A 4 10.38 11.04 -37.62
C THR A 4 11.00 11.61 -36.36
N ILE A 5 10.17 12.05 -35.42
CA ILE A 5 10.58 12.64 -34.15
C ILE A 5 10.03 11.78 -33.03
N THR A 6 10.91 11.37 -32.13
CA THR A 6 10.51 10.64 -30.92
C THR A 6 10.38 11.62 -29.77
N LEU A 7 9.26 11.58 -29.07
CA LEU A 7 8.91 12.47 -27.99
C LEU A 7 8.63 11.64 -26.72
N TYR A 8 9.27 11.97 -25.61
CA TYR A 8 8.92 11.45 -24.29
C TYR A 8 8.32 12.57 -23.48
N VAL A 9 7.18 12.33 -22.85
CA VAL A 9 6.47 13.34 -22.05
C VAL A 9 6.04 12.76 -20.72
N ASP A 10 6.11 13.60 -19.69
CA ASP A 10 5.76 13.24 -18.31
C ASP A 10 5.34 14.50 -17.52
N GLY A 11 4.49 14.32 -16.52
CA GLY A 11 4.04 15.34 -15.58
C GLY A 11 4.18 14.88 -14.13
N ALA A 12 4.72 15.77 -13.30
CA ALA A 12 4.91 15.55 -11.87
C ALA A 12 4.15 16.59 -11.03
N CYS A 13 3.65 16.20 -9.86
CA CYS A 13 2.96 17.11 -8.94
C CYS A 13 3.24 16.76 -7.47
N ARG A 14 3.77 17.73 -6.71
CA ARG A 14 4.08 17.63 -5.28
C ARG A 14 2.90 18.14 -4.46
N GLY A 15 2.10 17.19 -3.95
CA GLY A 15 0.76 17.44 -3.44
C GLY A 15 -0.21 17.60 -4.61
N ASN A 16 -1.30 16.83 -4.65
CA ASN A 16 -2.22 16.80 -5.79
C ASN A 16 -3.64 17.17 -5.31
N PRO A 17 -4.09 18.42 -5.47
CA PRO A 17 -3.45 19.54 -6.18
C PRO A 17 -2.31 20.22 -5.39
N GLY A 18 -1.36 20.83 -6.11
CA GLY A 18 -0.18 21.46 -5.54
C GLY A 18 0.86 21.86 -6.59
N LEU A 19 2.13 21.96 -6.18
CA LEU A 19 3.22 22.41 -7.05
C LEU A 19 3.51 21.35 -8.11
N GLY A 20 3.28 21.66 -9.38
CA GLY A 20 3.50 20.73 -10.48
C GLY A 20 4.49 21.22 -11.52
N GLY A 21 5.06 20.26 -12.25
CA GLY A 21 5.94 20.50 -13.38
C GLY A 21 5.67 19.52 -14.49
N TRP A 22 5.95 19.92 -15.72
CA TRP A 22 5.82 19.13 -16.93
C TRP A 22 7.17 19.05 -17.64
N GLY A 23 7.44 17.92 -18.28
CA GLY A 23 8.69 17.64 -18.98
C GLY A 23 8.44 17.03 -20.35
N ALA A 24 9.15 17.53 -21.37
CA ALA A 24 9.11 16.95 -22.71
C ALA A 24 10.53 16.82 -23.29
N TYR A 25 10.89 15.60 -23.67
CA TYR A 25 12.17 15.27 -24.26
C TYR A 25 11.99 14.88 -25.73
N VAL A 26 12.41 15.79 -26.62
CA VAL A 26 12.22 15.68 -28.06
C VAL A 26 13.53 15.21 -28.70
N ILE A 27 13.49 14.10 -29.43
CA ILE A 27 14.63 13.52 -30.12
C ILE A 27 14.38 13.57 -31.62
N THR A 28 15.23 14.32 -32.32
CA THR A 28 15.30 14.35 -33.78
C THR A 28 16.53 13.58 -34.25
N GLU A 29 16.65 13.30 -35.56
CA GLU A 29 17.84 12.65 -36.14
C GLU A 29 19.17 13.37 -35.84
N THR A 30 19.13 14.67 -35.54
CA THR A 30 20.35 15.50 -35.39
C THR A 30 20.52 16.13 -34.01
N GLN A 31 19.43 16.29 -33.25
CA GLN A 31 19.42 17.05 -31.99
C GLN A 31 18.43 16.47 -30.98
N GLN A 32 18.73 16.73 -29.71
CA GLN A 32 17.89 16.43 -28.56
C GLN A 32 17.48 17.75 -27.90
N HIS A 33 16.19 17.94 -27.65
CA HIS A 33 15.65 19.12 -26.99
C HIS A 33 14.99 18.73 -25.67
N LYS A 34 15.26 19.52 -24.63
CA LYS A 34 14.76 19.30 -23.28
C LYS A 34 13.88 20.48 -22.91
N LEU A 35 12.58 20.25 -22.83
CA LEU A 35 11.56 21.25 -22.52
C LEU A 35 11.00 20.95 -21.14
N TYR A 36 10.75 21.99 -20.36
CA TYR A 36 10.15 21.87 -19.03
C TYR A 36 9.52 23.18 -18.60
N GLY A 37 8.52 23.07 -17.74
CA GLY A 37 7.85 24.19 -17.10
C GLY A 37 7.02 23.70 -15.92
N GLY A 38 6.26 24.58 -15.27
CA GLY A 38 5.42 24.14 -14.15
C GLY A 38 4.38 25.18 -13.75
N GLU A 39 3.59 24.82 -12.75
CA GLU A 39 2.53 25.63 -12.18
C GLU A 39 2.50 25.45 -10.65
N LEU A 40 2.15 26.51 -9.92
CA LEU A 40 2.14 26.49 -8.45
C LEU A 40 1.01 25.66 -7.85
N GLU A 41 -0.13 25.67 -8.51
CA GLU A 41 -1.35 25.01 -8.04
C GLU A 41 -1.99 24.31 -9.23
N THR A 42 -1.63 23.04 -9.39
CA THR A 42 -2.06 22.21 -10.51
C THR A 42 -2.24 20.76 -10.05
N THR A 43 -2.57 19.86 -10.95
CA THR A 43 -2.69 18.42 -10.65
C THR A 43 -1.75 17.63 -11.55
N ASN A 44 -1.45 16.39 -11.17
CA ASN A 44 -0.61 15.52 -12.00
C ASN A 44 -1.17 15.39 -13.42
N ASN A 45 -2.45 15.06 -13.53
CA ASN A 45 -3.16 14.93 -14.81
C ASN A 45 -3.08 16.18 -15.69
N ARG A 46 -3.02 17.39 -15.10
CA ARG A 46 -2.85 18.62 -15.87
C ARG A 46 -1.43 18.79 -16.36
N MET A 47 -0.42 18.45 -15.56
CA MET A 47 0.98 18.50 -15.97
C MET A 47 1.27 17.49 -17.07
N GLU A 48 0.72 16.29 -16.98
CA GLU A 48 0.81 15.23 -17.98
C GLU A 48 0.26 15.69 -19.35
N LEU A 49 -0.94 16.27 -19.35
CA LEU A 49 -1.54 16.84 -20.55
C LEU A 49 -0.72 18.03 -21.09
N THR A 50 -0.19 18.86 -20.20
CA THR A 50 0.62 20.03 -20.59
C THR A 50 1.94 19.58 -21.23
N ALA A 51 2.58 18.55 -20.70
CA ALA A 51 3.78 17.94 -21.26
C ALA A 51 3.55 17.47 -22.71
N ALA A 52 2.45 16.74 -22.94
CA ALA A 52 2.05 16.30 -24.28
C ALA A 52 1.77 17.49 -25.21
N ILE A 53 1.06 18.52 -24.74
CA ILE A 53 0.72 19.71 -25.53
C ILE A 53 1.98 20.45 -25.97
N GLU A 54 2.84 20.81 -25.02
CA GLU A 54 4.05 21.59 -25.27
C GLU A 54 5.06 20.81 -26.12
N GLY A 55 5.20 19.50 -25.89
CA GLY A 55 6.05 18.62 -26.68
C GLY A 55 5.60 18.51 -28.15
N ILE A 56 4.31 18.32 -28.41
CA ILE A 56 3.75 18.26 -29.77
C ILE A 56 3.86 19.62 -30.46
N GLN A 57 3.58 20.70 -29.73
CA GLN A 57 3.61 22.06 -30.28
C GLN A 57 5.02 22.51 -30.68
N PHE A 58 6.06 22.05 -29.97
CA PHE A 58 7.44 22.29 -30.35
C PHE A 58 7.84 21.60 -31.66
N CYS A 59 7.21 20.48 -32.00
CA CYS A 59 7.54 19.71 -33.20
C CYS A 59 6.91 20.32 -34.46
N PRO A 60 7.60 20.28 -35.63
CA PRO A 60 7.04 20.68 -36.92
C PRO A 60 5.72 19.96 -37.24
N ALA A 61 4.81 20.63 -37.94
CA ALA A 61 3.47 20.09 -38.20
C ALA A 61 3.46 18.92 -39.21
N GLU A 62 4.48 18.85 -40.07
CA GLU A 62 4.66 17.85 -41.11
C GLU A 62 5.49 16.63 -40.66
N ALA A 63 6.03 16.65 -39.45
CA ALA A 63 6.82 15.55 -38.90
C ALA A 63 5.90 14.43 -38.39
N LYS A 64 6.35 13.18 -38.59
CA LYS A 64 5.74 12.02 -37.95
C LYS A 64 6.22 11.95 -36.50
N LEU A 65 5.29 11.90 -35.55
CA LEU A 65 5.62 11.87 -34.12
C LEU A 65 5.42 10.47 -33.55
N ILE A 66 6.40 9.99 -32.80
CA ILE A 66 6.30 8.80 -31.95
C ILE A 66 6.34 9.30 -30.51
N LEU A 67 5.17 9.34 -29.85
CA LEU A 67 5.02 9.91 -28.51
C LEU A 67 4.92 8.78 -27.48
N TRP A 68 5.82 8.82 -26.51
CA TRP A 68 5.89 7.95 -25.36
C TRP A 68 5.46 8.70 -24.10
N THR A 69 4.54 8.11 -23.36
CA THR A 69 4.06 8.61 -22.07
C THR A 69 3.79 7.43 -21.14
N ASP A 70 4.02 7.60 -19.85
CA ASP A 70 3.63 6.66 -18.81
C ASP A 70 2.23 6.92 -18.24
N SER A 71 1.64 8.05 -18.62
CA SER A 71 0.27 8.38 -18.28
C SER A 71 -0.74 7.61 -19.11
N ASN A 72 -1.34 6.57 -18.51
CA ASN A 72 -2.51 5.89 -19.07
C ASN A 72 -3.68 6.86 -19.33
N TYR A 73 -3.79 7.92 -18.52
CA TYR A 73 -4.80 8.96 -18.71
C TYR A 73 -4.63 9.69 -20.05
N VAL A 74 -3.39 10.07 -20.40
CA VAL A 74 -3.09 10.73 -21.69
C VAL A 74 -3.25 9.74 -22.84
N LYS A 75 -2.64 8.55 -22.74
CA LYS A 75 -2.70 7.54 -23.81
C LYS A 75 -4.15 7.14 -24.12
N ARG A 76 -4.91 6.67 -23.13
CA ARG A 76 -6.30 6.21 -23.35
C ARG A 76 -7.20 7.38 -23.71
N GLY A 77 -6.96 8.55 -23.14
CA GLY A 77 -7.72 9.74 -23.49
C GLY A 77 -7.63 10.09 -24.96
N MET A 78 -6.42 10.08 -25.54
CA MET A 78 -6.23 10.36 -26.97
C MET A 78 -6.68 9.23 -27.90
N THR A 79 -6.49 7.95 -27.51
CA THR A 79 -6.78 6.83 -28.40
C THR A 79 -8.22 6.31 -28.31
N GLU A 80 -8.83 6.35 -27.13
CA GLU A 80 -10.10 5.68 -26.84
C GLU A 80 -11.23 6.69 -26.53
N TRP A 81 -10.95 7.70 -25.71
CA TRP A 81 -12.04 8.51 -25.11
C TRP A 81 -12.39 9.78 -25.89
N ILE A 82 -11.42 10.40 -26.57
CA ILE A 82 -11.59 11.73 -27.20
C ILE A 82 -12.72 11.78 -28.23
N ALA A 83 -12.91 10.71 -29.00
CA ALA A 83 -14.00 10.60 -29.97
C ALA A 83 -15.37 10.62 -29.29
N GLY A 84 -15.49 9.99 -28.12
CA GLY A 84 -16.70 10.01 -27.29
C GLY A 84 -16.97 11.39 -26.68
N TRP A 85 -15.92 12.03 -26.16
CA TRP A 85 -16.02 13.36 -25.57
C TRP A 85 -16.44 14.43 -26.58
N LYS A 86 -15.88 14.41 -27.79
CA LYS A 86 -16.27 15.32 -28.88
C LYS A 86 -17.74 15.18 -29.26
N LYS A 87 -18.25 13.94 -29.33
CA LYS A 87 -19.69 13.68 -29.59
C LYS A 87 -20.60 14.21 -28.48
N LYS A 88 -20.14 14.19 -27.23
CA LYS A 88 -20.86 14.70 -26.05
C LYS A 88 -20.59 16.18 -25.76
N ASN A 89 -19.93 16.90 -26.67
CA ASN A 89 -19.53 18.29 -26.49
C ASN A 89 -18.76 18.56 -25.17
N TRP A 90 -17.87 17.62 -24.80
CA TRP A 90 -17.01 17.69 -23.62
C TRP A 90 -17.75 17.78 -22.27
N LYS A 91 -19.02 17.38 -22.25
CA LYS A 91 -19.81 17.35 -21.01
C LYS A 91 -19.27 16.28 -20.05
N ASP A 92 -19.11 16.66 -18.78
CA ASP A 92 -18.63 15.80 -17.68
C ASP A 92 -17.18 15.28 -17.84
N VAL A 93 -16.34 15.99 -18.61
CA VAL A 93 -14.92 15.66 -18.81
C VAL A 93 -14.05 16.46 -17.84
N LYS A 94 -13.14 15.80 -17.12
CA LYS A 94 -12.11 16.47 -16.29
C LYS A 94 -11.05 17.11 -17.20
N ASN A 95 -10.60 18.33 -16.87
CA ASN A 95 -9.64 19.13 -17.66
C ASN A 95 -10.05 19.36 -19.14
N PRO A 96 -11.30 19.78 -19.43
CA PRO A 96 -11.78 19.92 -20.80
C PRO A 96 -11.01 20.99 -21.58
N ASP A 97 -10.45 21.98 -20.87
CA ASP A 97 -9.63 23.05 -21.44
C ASP A 97 -8.33 22.54 -22.07
N LEU A 98 -7.64 21.59 -21.41
CA LEU A 98 -6.40 21.00 -21.92
C LEU A 98 -6.69 19.96 -23.01
N TRP A 99 -7.73 19.15 -22.84
CA TRP A 99 -8.12 18.18 -23.87
C TRP A 99 -8.53 18.83 -25.19
N GLN A 100 -9.25 19.96 -25.15
CA GLN A 100 -9.61 20.70 -26.36
C GLN A 100 -8.37 21.28 -27.06
N LYS A 101 -7.39 21.78 -26.30
CA LYS A 101 -6.10 22.23 -26.85
C LYS A 101 -5.32 21.08 -27.47
N LEU A 102 -5.23 19.94 -26.78
CA LEU A 102 -4.53 18.76 -27.25
C LEU A 102 -5.16 18.19 -28.53
N ASP A 103 -6.49 18.11 -28.62
CA ASP A 103 -7.19 17.72 -29.84
C ASP A 103 -6.84 18.66 -31.01
N ALA A 104 -6.91 19.97 -30.77
CA ALA A 104 -6.67 20.98 -31.80
C ALA A 104 -5.25 20.91 -32.38
N ILE A 105 -4.22 20.67 -31.55
CA ILE A 105 -2.85 20.57 -32.05
C ILE A 105 -2.56 19.24 -32.76
N CYS A 106 -3.29 18.18 -32.41
CA CYS A 106 -3.13 16.86 -33.03
C CYS A 106 -3.84 16.77 -34.40
N GLN A 107 -4.80 17.67 -34.68
CA GLN A 107 -5.53 17.66 -35.94
C GLN A 107 -4.60 17.81 -37.15
N GLY A 108 -4.66 16.83 -38.06
CA GLY A 108 -3.87 16.83 -39.29
C GLY A 108 -2.41 16.38 -39.13
N ARG A 109 -2.00 15.90 -37.95
CA ARG A 109 -0.68 15.33 -37.70
C ARG A 109 -0.71 13.80 -37.64
N GLU A 110 0.38 13.16 -38.04
CA GLU A 110 0.58 11.72 -37.86
C GLU A 110 1.31 11.48 -36.53
N ILE A 111 0.58 10.99 -35.52
CA ILE A 111 1.10 10.75 -34.17
C ILE A 111 0.82 9.31 -33.76
N GLU A 112 1.87 8.57 -33.44
CA GLU A 112 1.81 7.24 -32.84
C GLU A 112 1.95 7.37 -31.32
N TRP A 113 0.95 6.89 -30.59
CA TRP A 113 0.90 6.97 -29.13
C TRP A 113 1.33 5.64 -28.53
N HIS A 114 2.40 5.67 -27.74
CA HIS A 114 2.92 4.52 -27.03
C HIS A 114 2.84 4.77 -25.53
N TRP A 115 2.36 3.75 -24.82
CA TRP A 115 2.46 3.72 -23.37
C TRP A 115 3.75 3.00 -22.98
N ILE A 116 4.46 3.55 -22.01
CA ILE A 116 5.58 2.90 -21.35
C ILE A 116 5.36 2.88 -19.85
N LYS A 117 5.83 1.85 -19.17
CA LYS A 117 5.79 1.83 -17.72
C LYS A 117 6.74 2.91 -17.18
N GLY A 118 6.23 3.80 -16.32
CA GLY A 118 7.05 4.76 -15.59
C GLY A 118 8.12 4.06 -14.75
N HIS A 119 9.27 4.69 -14.58
CA HIS A 119 10.41 4.19 -13.78
C HIS A 119 10.93 2.79 -14.16
N ALA A 120 10.69 2.33 -15.40
CA ALA A 120 11.18 1.05 -15.91
C ALA A 120 12.62 1.10 -16.47
N GLY A 121 13.38 2.16 -16.16
CA GLY A 121 14.75 2.34 -16.65
C GLY A 121 14.86 2.77 -18.11
N HIS A 122 13.76 3.21 -18.73
CA HIS A 122 13.77 3.68 -20.10
C HIS A 122 14.33 5.11 -20.18
N ALA A 123 15.56 5.25 -20.70
CA ALA A 123 16.32 6.50 -20.66
C ALA A 123 15.56 7.75 -21.19
N GLY A 124 14.65 7.58 -22.15
CA GLY A 124 13.81 8.67 -22.65
C GLY A 124 12.73 9.12 -21.65
N ASN A 125 12.09 8.17 -20.95
CA ASN A 125 11.04 8.46 -19.98
C ASN A 125 11.64 9.04 -18.70
N GLU A 126 12.74 8.46 -18.22
CA GLU A 126 13.53 8.99 -17.09
C GLU A 126 13.97 10.44 -17.34
N MET A 127 14.30 10.80 -18.58
CA MET A 127 14.61 12.18 -18.93
C MET A 127 13.39 13.08 -18.86
N ALA A 128 12.21 12.63 -19.28
CA ALA A 128 10.98 13.40 -19.20
C ALA A 128 10.57 13.64 -17.74
N ASP A 129 10.65 12.62 -16.88
CA ASP A 129 10.42 12.73 -15.44
C ASP A 129 11.38 13.72 -14.76
N GLN A 130 12.68 13.62 -15.05
CA GLN A 130 13.68 14.59 -14.57
C GLN A 130 13.37 16.02 -15.02
N LEU A 131 12.80 16.20 -16.21
CA LEU A 131 12.41 17.51 -16.73
C LEU A 131 11.15 18.02 -16.03
N ALA A 132 10.17 17.16 -15.77
CA ALA A 132 8.97 17.51 -15.01
C ALA A 132 9.31 17.98 -13.60
N ASN A 133 10.17 17.24 -12.89
CA ASN A 133 10.65 17.63 -11.56
C ASN A 133 11.42 18.96 -11.58
N LYS A 134 12.29 19.17 -12.57
CA LYS A 134 12.97 20.48 -12.77
C LYS A 134 12.00 21.62 -13.02
N GLY A 135 10.91 21.34 -13.74
CA GLY A 135 9.82 22.29 -13.98
C GLY A 135 9.18 22.76 -12.67
N ALA A 136 8.83 21.82 -11.79
CA ALA A 136 8.27 22.12 -10.47
C ALA A 136 9.25 22.93 -9.60
N ASP A 137 10.52 22.54 -9.56
CA ASP A 137 11.57 23.23 -8.80
C ASP A 137 11.79 24.67 -9.28
N LEU A 138 11.77 24.89 -10.60
CA LEU A 138 11.95 26.22 -11.18
C LEU A 138 10.84 27.17 -10.74
N VAL A 139 9.59 26.69 -10.73
CA VAL A 139 8.44 27.50 -10.31
C VAL A 139 8.47 27.79 -8.82
N PHE A 140 8.86 26.81 -8.00
CA PHE A 140 9.08 27.02 -6.58
C PHE A 140 10.15 28.08 -6.31
N ALA A 141 11.31 27.98 -6.98
CA ALA A 141 12.40 28.95 -6.85
C ALA A 141 12.00 30.37 -7.31
N GLN A 142 11.12 30.48 -8.30
CA GLN A 142 10.57 31.77 -8.74
C GLN A 142 9.60 32.36 -7.70
N GLN A 143 8.76 31.54 -7.06
CA GLN A 143 7.85 32.00 -6.01
C GLN A 143 8.62 32.57 -4.79
N VAL A 144 9.71 31.90 -4.40
CA VAL A 144 10.58 32.34 -3.29
C VAL A 144 11.28 33.66 -3.62
N LYS A 145 11.61 33.92 -4.89
CA LYS A 145 12.23 35.19 -5.34
C LYS A 145 11.24 36.35 -5.47
N VAL A 146 9.96 36.07 -5.72
CA VAL A 146 8.93 37.10 -5.98
C VAL A 146 8.22 37.54 -4.70
N THR A 147 8.22 36.74 -3.63
CA THR A 147 7.62 37.11 -2.34
C THR A 147 8.46 38.22 -1.70
N PRO A 148 8.00 39.49 -1.65
CA PRO A 148 8.72 40.53 -0.95
C PRO A 148 8.60 40.24 0.53
N VAL A 149 9.73 40.10 1.21
CA VAL A 149 9.81 40.10 2.67
C VAL A 149 9.09 41.36 3.17
N GLN A 150 7.92 41.20 3.80
CA GLN A 150 7.35 42.26 4.62
C GLN A 150 8.22 42.38 5.86
N ILE A 151 9.20 43.28 5.78
CA ILE A 151 10.01 43.70 6.91
C ILE A 151 9.09 44.46 7.85
N ILE A 152 8.65 43.81 8.92
CA ILE A 152 8.19 44.48 10.13
C ILE A 152 9.44 45.04 10.79
N THR A 153 9.66 46.33 10.63
CA THR A 153 10.69 47.06 11.38
C THR A 153 10.20 47.28 12.80
N GLU A 154 10.87 46.69 13.79
CA GLU A 154 11.00 47.30 15.12
C GLU A 154 12.34 46.92 15.75
N ASP A 155 13.14 47.97 15.95
CA ASP A 155 14.40 48.13 16.67
C ASP A 155 14.67 47.21 17.87
N LYS A 156 15.88 46.63 17.96
CA LYS A 156 16.94 47.04 18.91
C LYS A 156 18.18 46.13 18.93
N SER A 157 19.31 46.75 18.57
CA SER A 157 20.64 46.73 19.23
C SER A 157 21.45 45.44 19.45
N ALA A 158 22.73 45.59 19.07
CA ALA A 158 23.96 44.87 19.47
C ALA A 158 24.17 43.49 18.84
N GLU A 159 25.34 43.10 18.34
CA GLU A 159 26.68 43.70 18.22
C GLU A 159 27.41 42.95 17.08
N SER A 160 28.44 43.57 16.52
CA SER A 160 29.20 43.08 15.37
C SER A 160 30.24 42.01 15.74
N GLU A 161 30.48 41.04 14.86
CA GLU A 161 31.85 40.55 14.62
C GLU A 161 32.02 39.98 13.20
N VAL A 162 33.18 40.28 12.63
CA VAL A 162 33.63 40.07 11.24
C VAL A 162 34.84 39.13 11.29
N ILE A 163 34.98 38.15 10.38
CA ILE A 163 36.25 37.63 9.79
C ILE A 163 35.95 36.51 8.74
N PRO A 164 36.84 36.26 7.72
CA PRO A 164 36.44 36.02 6.32
C PRO A 164 36.91 34.65 5.73
N PRO A 165 37.13 34.51 4.40
CA PRO A 165 36.56 33.44 3.58
C PRO A 165 37.38 32.13 3.55
N GLY A 166 36.69 30.98 3.53
CA GLY A 166 37.31 29.65 3.45
C GLY A 166 36.46 28.65 2.68
N THR A 167 37.04 28.09 1.64
CA THR A 167 36.52 27.09 0.69
C THR A 167 36.11 25.75 1.33
N ALA A 168 34.92 25.22 1.01
CA ALA A 168 34.66 23.77 1.05
C ALA A 168 33.41 23.33 0.25
N LYS A 169 33.68 22.56 -0.81
CA LYS A 169 33.01 21.36 -1.34
C LYS A 169 31.49 21.19 -1.16
N LYS A 170 30.81 21.17 -2.32
CA LYS A 170 29.53 20.48 -2.58
C LYS A 170 29.50 19.09 -1.92
N LYS A 171 28.50 18.83 -1.09
CA LYS A 171 27.99 17.49 -0.81
C LYS A 171 26.78 17.29 -1.71
N ALA A 172 26.81 16.25 -2.53
CA ALA A 172 25.70 15.88 -3.41
C ALA A 172 24.51 15.46 -2.53
N GLU A 173 23.38 16.14 -2.69
CA GLU A 173 22.12 15.69 -2.11
C GLU A 173 21.64 14.45 -2.87
N SER A 174 21.19 13.47 -2.11
CA SER A 174 20.71 12.18 -2.55
C SER A 174 19.48 12.34 -3.44
N ASP A 175 19.60 11.79 -4.64
CA ASP A 175 18.61 11.66 -5.69
C ASP A 175 17.31 11.05 -5.12
N TRP A 176 16.26 11.88 -5.03
CA TRP A 176 14.91 11.50 -4.57
C TRP A 176 14.18 10.63 -5.61
N LEU A 177 14.77 10.42 -6.79
CA LEU A 177 14.16 9.72 -7.93
C LEU A 177 14.21 8.18 -7.86
N LEU A 178 14.63 7.60 -6.73
CA LEU A 178 14.80 6.15 -6.56
C LEU A 178 13.69 5.47 -5.75
N ASP A 179 12.70 6.21 -5.25
CA ASP A 179 11.57 5.66 -4.50
C ASP A 179 10.30 5.63 -5.37
N ASP A 180 10.19 4.60 -6.21
CA ASP A 180 8.94 4.12 -6.79
C ASP A 180 7.96 3.76 -5.64
N PRO A 181 6.87 4.53 -5.43
CA PRO A 181 6.01 4.36 -4.27
C PRO A 181 4.91 3.29 -4.46
N PHE A 182 4.88 2.54 -5.58
CA PHE A 182 3.77 1.60 -5.85
C PHE A 182 4.15 0.16 -6.22
N GLY A 183 5.44 -0.19 -6.34
CA GLY A 183 5.90 -1.55 -6.09
C GLY A 183 5.13 -2.71 -6.76
N PHE A 184 4.67 -2.53 -8.00
CA PHE A 184 4.16 -3.60 -8.85
C PHE A 184 5.25 -4.03 -9.84
N ASP A 185 6.08 -4.98 -9.45
CA ASP A 185 6.76 -5.85 -10.41
C ASP A 185 5.88 -7.09 -10.60
N LEU A 186 5.28 -7.19 -11.79
CA LEU A 186 4.82 -8.48 -12.31
C LEU A 186 6.06 -9.36 -12.53
N ASP A 187 6.04 -10.57 -12.00
CA ASP A 187 7.07 -11.59 -12.22
C ASP A 187 7.08 -12.02 -13.69
N ASP A 188 8.22 -11.81 -14.34
CA ASP A 188 8.48 -12.05 -15.76
C ASP A 188 9.10 -13.45 -16.00
N SER A 189 8.79 -14.45 -15.16
CA SER A 189 9.38 -15.79 -15.26
C SER A 189 8.52 -16.89 -15.90
N GLN A 190 7.52 -16.54 -16.73
CA GLN A 190 6.75 -17.55 -17.50
C GLN A 190 6.42 -17.20 -18.95
N LEU A 191 7.23 -16.37 -19.63
CA LEU A 191 7.07 -16.16 -21.08
C LEU A 191 8.41 -16.19 -21.79
N ASP A 192 9.06 -17.34 -21.79
CA ASP A 192 9.99 -17.75 -22.84
C ASP A 192 10.15 -19.27 -22.76
N VAL A 193 9.49 -19.99 -23.66
CA VAL A 193 9.99 -21.15 -24.45
C VAL A 193 8.79 -21.77 -25.20
N GLU A 194 9.02 -22.09 -26.48
CA GLU A 194 8.19 -22.89 -27.41
C GLU A 194 7.09 -22.17 -28.24
N VAL A 195 7.54 -21.41 -29.25
CA VAL A 195 6.84 -21.35 -30.54
C VAL A 195 7.85 -21.69 -31.63
N GLU A 196 7.82 -22.95 -32.11
CA GLU A 196 8.17 -23.42 -33.47
C GLU A 196 8.59 -24.90 -33.42
N GLU A 197 7.64 -25.82 -33.59
CA GLU A 197 7.71 -27.01 -34.46
C GLU A 197 6.52 -27.93 -34.15
N GLU A 198 5.44 -27.82 -34.94
CA GLU A 198 4.70 -28.94 -35.54
C GLU A 198 3.38 -28.43 -36.13
N LEU A 199 3.51 -27.80 -37.30
CA LEU A 199 2.46 -27.82 -38.31
C LEU A 199 2.80 -28.98 -39.26
N LEU A 200 2.12 -30.12 -39.10
CA LEU A 200 1.73 -31.12 -40.12
C LEU A 200 1.61 -32.53 -39.53
N MET A 201 0.40 -32.97 -39.19
CA MET A 201 -0.18 -34.18 -39.77
C MET A 201 -1.66 -34.34 -39.42
N VAL A 202 -2.45 -34.59 -40.46
CA VAL A 202 -3.89 -34.86 -40.44
C VAL A 202 -4.08 -36.37 -40.49
N GLN A 203 -4.92 -36.96 -39.62
CA GLN A 203 -6.05 -37.82 -40.03
C GLN A 203 -6.88 -38.39 -38.85
N GLU A 204 -8.18 -38.38 -39.13
CA GLU A 204 -9.41 -38.90 -38.50
C GLU A 204 -9.33 -40.20 -37.68
N ASP A 205 -10.13 -40.32 -36.61
CA ASP A 205 -11.35 -41.16 -36.66
C ASP A 205 -12.31 -41.03 -35.45
N HIS A 206 -13.55 -41.45 -35.71
CA HIS A 206 -14.84 -41.19 -35.06
C HIS A 206 -15.23 -41.95 -33.75
N LEU A 207 -16.33 -41.45 -33.13
CA LEU A 207 -17.54 -42.15 -32.58
C LEU A 207 -17.89 -42.13 -31.06
N SER A 208 -18.91 -41.32 -30.74
CA SER A 208 -20.23 -41.60 -30.10
C SER A 208 -20.43 -42.19 -28.68
N LEU A 209 -21.22 -41.42 -27.89
CA LEU A 209 -22.42 -41.77 -27.08
C LEU A 209 -22.42 -42.98 -26.12
N THR A 210 -22.78 -42.75 -24.84
CA THR A 210 -24.10 -43.11 -24.27
C THR A 210 -24.26 -42.74 -22.78
N GLN A 211 -25.47 -42.28 -22.44
CA GLN A 211 -26.03 -42.06 -21.10
C GLN A 211 -26.30 -43.40 -20.37
N HIS A 212 -26.41 -43.40 -19.03
CA HIS A 212 -27.54 -44.04 -18.31
C HIS A 212 -27.63 -43.61 -16.83
N SER A 213 -28.83 -43.14 -16.46
CA SER A 213 -29.35 -42.97 -15.09
C SER A 213 -29.93 -44.29 -14.57
N ILE A 214 -29.90 -44.53 -13.25
CA ILE A 214 -30.75 -45.54 -12.58
C ILE A 214 -31.33 -44.97 -11.28
N THR A 215 -32.59 -45.31 -11.06
CA THR A 215 -33.60 -44.79 -10.13
C THR A 215 -33.82 -45.74 -8.93
N VAL A 216 -34.02 -45.13 -7.74
CA VAL A 216 -34.90 -45.41 -6.58
C VAL A 216 -35.43 -46.83 -6.30
N THR A 217 -35.46 -47.22 -5.01
CA THR A 217 -36.54 -48.08 -4.47
C THR A 217 -36.98 -47.62 -3.07
N GLN A 218 -38.30 -47.51 -2.90
CA GLN A 218 -39.09 -47.15 -1.71
C GLN A 218 -39.19 -48.28 -0.67
N THR A 219 -39.53 -47.92 0.58
CA THR A 219 -40.45 -48.72 1.43
C THR A 219 -41.32 -47.80 2.29
N LEU A 220 -42.62 -48.15 2.36
CA LEU A 220 -43.76 -47.45 2.98
C LEU A 220 -44.14 -48.06 4.34
N SER A 221 -44.65 -47.25 5.28
CA SER A 221 -45.82 -47.50 6.16
C SER A 221 -46.10 -46.22 6.99
N GLN A 222 -47.13 -45.42 6.70
CA GLN A 222 -48.57 -45.44 7.12
C GLN A 222 -48.88 -44.74 8.46
N ASN A 223 -49.66 -43.63 8.34
CA ASN A 223 -50.80 -43.11 9.13
C ASN A 223 -50.68 -43.00 10.68
N ASP A 224 -51.10 -41.95 11.40
CA ASP A 224 -52.36 -41.18 11.39
C ASP A 224 -52.23 -39.83 12.18
N SER A 225 -53.13 -38.86 11.93
CA SER A 225 -53.36 -37.61 12.70
C SER A 225 -54.77 -37.69 13.38
N PRO A 226 -55.32 -36.68 14.11
CA PRO A 226 -54.77 -35.55 14.91
C PRO A 226 -55.44 -35.43 16.33
N ASN A 227 -55.12 -34.37 17.08
CA ASN A 227 -56.02 -33.41 17.78
C ASN A 227 -55.75 -33.06 19.27
N GLN A 228 -55.65 -31.73 19.50
CA GLN A 228 -56.28 -30.89 20.55
C GLN A 228 -55.71 -30.66 21.98
N ASN A 229 -55.66 -29.35 22.28
CA ASN A 229 -55.88 -28.60 23.55
C ASN A 229 -54.75 -28.55 24.59
N GLU A 230 -54.09 -27.39 24.72
CA GLU A 230 -54.32 -26.32 25.73
C GLU A 230 -53.76 -26.67 27.12
N VAL A 231 -52.85 -25.83 27.64
CA VAL A 231 -53.08 -24.98 28.83
C VAL A 231 -51.80 -24.17 29.14
N LEU A 232 -52.04 -22.89 29.40
CA LEU A 232 -51.15 -21.83 29.84
C LEU A 232 -50.89 -21.95 31.35
N ILE A 233 -49.63 -21.99 31.81
CA ILE A 233 -49.26 -21.58 33.18
C ILE A 233 -47.93 -20.81 33.12
N GLN A 234 -47.98 -19.54 33.53
CA GLN A 234 -46.86 -18.69 33.88
C GLN A 234 -46.37 -19.09 35.28
N ASP A 235 -45.06 -19.12 35.49
CA ASP A 235 -44.52 -18.77 36.80
C ASP A 235 -43.13 -18.13 36.66
N GLU A 236 -43.04 -16.92 37.18
CA GLU A 236 -41.81 -16.14 37.33
C GLU A 236 -41.06 -16.63 38.58
N THR A 237 -39.75 -16.82 38.49
CA THR A 237 -38.79 -16.51 39.57
C THR A 237 -37.37 -16.84 39.10
N GLN A 238 -36.57 -15.82 38.80
CA GLN A 238 -35.12 -15.94 38.87
C GLN A 238 -34.50 -14.74 39.58
N ASN A 239 -33.74 -15.07 40.62
CA ASN A 239 -32.95 -14.19 41.44
C ASN A 239 -31.47 -14.36 41.01
N GLN A 240 -30.82 -13.24 40.71
CA GLN A 240 -29.38 -12.93 40.86
C GLN A 240 -28.28 -13.75 40.15
N SER A 241 -27.55 -12.99 39.30
CA SER A 241 -26.10 -12.72 39.37
C SER A 241 -25.16 -13.27 38.29
N ALA A 242 -24.32 -12.34 37.81
CA ALA A 242 -22.99 -12.47 37.21
C ALA A 242 -22.82 -12.81 35.71
N THR A 243 -22.74 -11.72 34.93
CA THR A 243 -21.74 -11.42 33.87
C THR A 243 -21.40 -12.49 32.84
N ALA A 244 -21.97 -12.35 31.64
CA ALA A 244 -21.39 -12.81 30.38
C ALA A 244 -21.47 -11.64 29.37
N PRO A 245 -20.45 -11.41 28.50
CA PRO A 245 -20.53 -10.35 27.51
C PRO A 245 -21.57 -10.71 26.45
N ALA A 246 -22.28 -9.69 26.00
CA ALA A 246 -23.42 -9.78 25.09
C ALA A 246 -23.03 -10.42 23.75
N ASN A 247 -23.89 -11.33 23.28
CA ASN A 247 -23.89 -11.88 21.92
C ASN A 247 -23.83 -10.75 20.90
N THR A 248 -22.72 -10.62 20.18
CA THR A 248 -22.60 -9.83 18.96
C THR A 248 -23.58 -10.36 17.91
N SER A 249 -24.35 -9.44 17.32
CA SER A 249 -25.36 -9.70 16.31
C SER A 249 -24.79 -10.49 15.12
N SER A 250 -25.21 -11.75 14.98
CA SER A 250 -24.82 -12.61 13.87
C SER A 250 -25.53 -12.18 12.58
N HIS A 251 -24.84 -11.46 11.70
CA HIS A 251 -25.32 -11.19 10.34
C HIS A 251 -25.05 -12.44 9.47
N PRO A 252 -26.00 -12.90 8.63
CA PRO A 252 -25.88 -14.16 7.88
C PRO A 252 -24.73 -14.23 6.87
N HIS A 253 -24.15 -13.07 6.52
CA HIS A 253 -23.08 -12.94 5.52
C HIS A 253 -21.74 -12.46 6.08
N ILE A 254 -21.63 -12.28 7.40
CA ILE A 254 -20.37 -11.91 8.05
C ILE A 254 -19.76 -13.18 8.62
N VAL A 255 -18.62 -13.59 8.09
CA VAL A 255 -17.85 -14.69 8.66
C VAL A 255 -16.94 -14.10 9.74
N ILE A 256 -17.42 -14.15 10.98
CA ILE A 256 -16.58 -13.88 12.16
C ILE A 256 -16.08 -15.21 12.69
N THR A 257 -14.79 -15.48 12.54
CA THR A 257 -14.15 -16.62 13.17
C THR A 257 -13.92 -16.27 14.65
N PRO A 258 -14.38 -17.09 15.61
CA PRO A 258 -14.15 -16.83 17.02
C PRO A 258 -12.67 -17.04 17.38
N ALA A 259 -12.17 -16.30 18.38
CA ALA A 259 -10.82 -16.47 18.88
C ALA A 259 -10.61 -17.92 19.39
N THR A 260 -9.60 -18.59 18.83
CA THR A 260 -9.19 -19.94 19.24
C THR A 260 -8.24 -19.86 20.45
N VAL A 261 -7.51 -18.75 20.59
CA VAL A 261 -6.56 -18.51 21.69
C VAL A 261 -7.06 -17.37 22.56
N GLN A 262 -7.25 -17.61 23.86
CA GLN A 262 -7.54 -16.55 24.81
C GLN A 262 -6.23 -15.83 25.19
N ALA A 263 -6.13 -14.57 24.80
CA ALA A 263 -5.02 -13.68 25.15
C ALA A 263 -5.57 -12.37 25.72
N TYR A 264 -4.87 -11.81 26.71
CA TYR A 264 -5.24 -10.55 27.36
C TYR A 264 -4.23 -9.46 27.00
N GLY A 265 -4.69 -8.36 26.42
CA GLY A 265 -3.84 -7.25 25.98
C GLY A 265 -4.60 -6.27 25.08
N PRO A 266 -3.95 -5.20 24.61
CA PRO A 266 -4.51 -4.33 23.58
C PRO A 266 -4.78 -5.15 22.31
N ARG A 267 -5.96 -4.97 21.73
CA ARG A 267 -6.36 -5.65 20.50
C ARG A 267 -5.71 -4.95 19.32
N GLN A 268 -4.97 -5.70 18.51
CA GLN A 268 -4.40 -5.24 17.26
C GLN A 268 -5.13 -5.97 16.14
N LEU A 269 -5.65 -5.23 15.17
CA LEU A 269 -6.35 -5.75 14.02
C LEU A 269 -5.52 -5.46 12.79
N ILE A 270 -5.04 -6.52 12.13
CA ILE A 270 -4.36 -6.38 10.85
C ILE A 270 -5.45 -6.40 9.78
N LEU A 271 -5.52 -5.35 8.98
CA LEU A 271 -6.64 -5.08 8.09
C LEU A 271 -6.14 -4.82 6.67
N ASP A 272 -6.91 -5.32 5.72
CA ASP A 272 -6.76 -5.06 4.30
C ASP A 272 -8.15 -4.95 3.65
N THR A 273 -8.25 -4.18 2.57
CA THR A 273 -9.52 -3.94 1.86
C THR A 273 -9.34 -4.02 0.35
N GLU A 274 -10.29 -4.71 -0.30
CA GLU A 274 -10.42 -4.65 -1.77
C GLU A 274 -11.51 -3.66 -2.15
N THR A 275 -11.28 -2.96 -3.26
CA THR A 275 -12.13 -1.86 -3.71
C THR A 275 -12.41 -1.97 -5.20
N THR A 276 -13.49 -1.33 -5.66
CA THR A 276 -13.78 -1.25 -7.11
C THR A 276 -12.74 -0.43 -7.89
N GLY A 277 -11.92 0.36 -7.20
CA GLY A 277 -10.94 1.27 -7.81
C GLY A 277 -10.21 2.11 -6.76
N PHE A 278 -9.28 2.96 -7.20
CA PHE A 278 -8.30 3.59 -6.30
C PHE A 278 -8.79 4.87 -5.60
N TYR A 279 -9.90 5.46 -6.04
CA TYR A 279 -10.27 6.82 -5.63
C TYR A 279 -11.64 6.86 -4.95
N TYR A 280 -11.64 6.89 -3.61
CA TYR A 280 -12.85 7.06 -2.81
C TYR A 280 -13.65 8.33 -3.21
N GLN A 281 -12.95 9.39 -3.63
CA GLN A 281 -13.56 10.65 -4.10
C GLN A 281 -14.32 10.51 -5.43
N ASP A 282 -13.90 9.59 -6.29
CA ASP A 282 -14.54 9.34 -7.59
C ASP A 282 -15.71 8.35 -7.48
N GLY A 283 -16.10 7.99 -6.25
CA GLY A 283 -17.21 7.08 -5.98
C GLY A 283 -16.83 5.61 -6.10
N ASP A 284 -15.55 5.28 -5.96
CA ASP A 284 -15.13 3.90 -5.70
C ASP A 284 -15.60 3.44 -4.32
N ARG A 285 -15.83 2.14 -4.20
CA ARG A 285 -16.41 1.53 -3.00
C ARG A 285 -15.68 0.26 -2.61
N ILE A 286 -15.75 -0.07 -1.33
CA ILE A 286 -15.21 -1.30 -0.77
C ILE A 286 -16.06 -2.49 -1.22
N ILE A 287 -15.40 -3.55 -1.66
CA ILE A 287 -16.02 -4.81 -2.09
C ILE A 287 -15.64 -5.99 -1.20
N GLU A 288 -14.52 -5.89 -0.48
CA GLU A 288 -14.07 -6.91 0.47
C GLU A 288 -13.39 -6.24 1.66
N VAL A 289 -13.65 -6.75 2.86
CA VAL A 289 -12.92 -6.38 4.08
C VAL A 289 -12.43 -7.65 4.73
N GLY A 290 -11.11 -7.71 4.95
CA GLY A 290 -10.45 -8.76 5.71
C GLY A 290 -9.74 -8.14 6.90
N ALA A 291 -10.02 -8.62 8.10
CA ALA A 291 -9.20 -8.29 9.25
C ALA A 291 -8.98 -9.49 10.16
N ILE A 292 -7.79 -9.59 10.71
CA ILE A 292 -7.40 -10.64 11.64
C ILE A 292 -6.98 -10.05 12.97
N GLU A 293 -7.29 -10.76 14.05
CA GLU A 293 -6.99 -10.30 15.40
C GLU A 293 -5.66 -10.86 15.91
N MET A 294 -4.87 -9.96 16.47
CA MET A 294 -3.62 -10.21 17.13
C MET A 294 -3.62 -9.56 18.51
N VAL A 295 -3.13 -10.30 19.50
CA VAL A 295 -2.95 -9.81 20.87
C VAL A 295 -1.58 -10.24 21.36
N ASN A 296 -0.79 -9.29 21.86
CA ASN A 296 0.58 -9.52 22.33
C ASN A 296 1.44 -10.30 21.31
N ARG A 297 1.38 -9.90 20.03
CA ARG A 297 2.14 -10.52 18.92
C ARG A 297 1.78 -11.98 18.64
N LYS A 298 0.62 -12.46 19.10
CA LYS A 298 0.08 -13.78 18.79
C LYS A 298 -1.26 -13.62 18.09
N LEU A 299 -1.43 -14.26 16.94
CA LEU A 299 -2.70 -14.36 16.26
C LEU A 299 -3.68 -15.14 17.15
N THR A 300 -4.85 -14.55 17.42
CA THR A 300 -5.87 -15.20 18.27
C THR A 300 -6.65 -16.26 17.49
N GLY A 301 -6.56 -16.22 16.16
CA GLY A 301 -7.39 -16.99 15.23
C GLY A 301 -8.77 -16.37 15.00
N SER A 302 -9.08 -15.25 15.65
CA SER A 302 -10.27 -14.48 15.28
C SER A 302 -10.00 -13.69 14.01
N SER A 303 -10.94 -13.73 13.10
CA SER A 303 -10.93 -12.96 11.86
C SER A 303 -12.33 -12.51 11.52
N ILE A 304 -12.43 -11.39 10.81
CA ILE A 304 -13.65 -10.92 10.18
C ILE A 304 -13.39 -10.87 8.68
N HIS A 305 -14.27 -11.51 7.93
CA HIS A 305 -14.19 -11.53 6.48
C HIS A 305 -15.58 -11.28 5.89
N ILE A 306 -15.67 -10.24 5.06
CA ILE A 306 -16.92 -9.77 4.50
C ILE A 306 -16.73 -9.39 3.05
N TYR A 307 -17.56 -9.96 2.18
CA TYR A 307 -17.77 -9.45 0.83
C TYR A 307 -18.97 -8.51 0.82
N ILE A 308 -18.85 -7.40 0.10
CA ILE A 308 -19.78 -6.29 0.12
C ILE A 308 -20.24 -5.99 -1.30
N ASN A 309 -21.55 -5.83 -1.47
CA ASN A 309 -22.11 -5.35 -2.74
C ASN A 309 -21.90 -3.83 -2.85
N PRO A 310 -21.10 -3.35 -3.82
CA PRO A 310 -20.81 -1.94 -3.97
C PRO A 310 -21.95 -1.16 -4.66
N GLU A 311 -23.01 -1.82 -5.15
CA GLU A 311 -24.09 -1.19 -5.92
C GLU A 311 -23.61 -0.45 -7.19
N LYS A 312 -22.38 -0.72 -7.63
CA LYS A 312 -21.73 -0.21 -8.85
C LYS A 312 -20.93 -1.34 -9.51
N PRO A 313 -20.63 -1.23 -10.82
CA PRO A 313 -19.74 -2.20 -11.45
C PRO A 313 -18.34 -2.15 -10.82
N VAL A 314 -17.75 -3.33 -10.62
CA VAL A 314 -16.37 -3.52 -10.15
C VAL A 314 -15.39 -2.92 -11.16
N GLY A 315 -15.55 -3.23 -12.44
CA GLY A 315 -14.76 -2.63 -13.52
C GLY A 315 -13.39 -3.29 -13.70
N GLU A 316 -12.35 -2.50 -13.96
CA GLU A 316 -10.99 -3.02 -14.27
C GLU A 316 -10.26 -3.62 -13.05
N SER A 317 -10.77 -3.43 -11.84
CA SER A 317 -10.21 -3.97 -10.58
C SER A 317 -10.36 -5.49 -10.46
N GLU A 318 -11.32 -6.11 -11.16
CA GLU A 318 -11.51 -7.56 -11.19
C GLU A 318 -10.24 -8.32 -11.62
N VAL A 319 -9.37 -7.71 -12.43
CA VAL A 319 -8.11 -8.33 -12.85
C VAL A 319 -7.14 -8.54 -11.68
N VAL A 320 -7.23 -7.71 -10.63
CA VAL A 320 -6.31 -7.70 -9.49
C VAL A 320 -6.74 -8.71 -8.41
N HIS A 321 -8.02 -8.65 -8.04
CA HIS A 321 -8.59 -9.43 -6.93
C HIS A 321 -9.48 -10.60 -7.39
N GLY A 322 -9.81 -10.71 -8.69
CA GLY A 322 -10.58 -11.82 -9.25
C GLY A 322 -12.06 -11.87 -8.82
N ILE A 323 -12.58 -10.77 -8.28
CA ILE A 323 -13.95 -10.70 -7.74
C ILE A 323 -14.86 -10.11 -8.79
N SER A 324 -15.77 -10.93 -9.34
CA SER A 324 -16.69 -10.51 -10.40
C SER A 324 -17.94 -9.81 -9.86
N ASP A 325 -18.56 -9.01 -10.72
CA ASP A 325 -19.85 -8.36 -10.45
C ASP A 325 -20.97 -9.38 -10.10
N GLU A 326 -20.97 -10.55 -10.75
CA GLU A 326 -21.93 -11.62 -10.47
C GLU A 326 -21.76 -12.18 -9.06
N PHE A 327 -20.52 -12.29 -8.58
CA PHE A 327 -20.23 -12.81 -7.25
C PHE A 327 -20.65 -11.85 -6.14
N LEU A 328 -20.59 -10.53 -6.37
CA LEU A 328 -20.96 -9.53 -5.37
C LEU A 328 -22.46 -9.23 -5.33
N LYS A 329 -23.22 -9.67 -6.32
CA LYS A 329 -24.64 -9.33 -6.47
C LYS A 329 -25.53 -9.82 -5.33
N ASP A 330 -25.20 -10.97 -4.75
CA ASP A 330 -25.94 -11.60 -3.65
C ASP A 330 -25.39 -11.22 -2.25
N LYS A 331 -24.35 -10.39 -2.19
CA LYS A 331 -23.68 -9.97 -0.95
C LYS A 331 -24.41 -8.79 -0.30
N PRO A 332 -24.26 -8.60 1.03
CA PRO A 332 -24.90 -7.49 1.73
C PRO A 332 -24.33 -6.15 1.29
N LYS A 333 -25.14 -5.10 1.41
CA LYS A 333 -24.69 -3.73 1.17
C LYS A 333 -23.87 -3.23 2.37
N TYR A 334 -23.02 -2.23 2.14
CA TYR A 334 -22.22 -1.64 3.21
C TYR A 334 -23.08 -1.15 4.39
N ALA A 335 -24.24 -0.53 4.12
CA ALA A 335 -25.13 -0.05 5.17
C ALA A 335 -25.66 -1.16 6.11
N GLU A 336 -25.72 -2.41 5.66
CA GLU A 336 -26.20 -3.55 6.44
C GLU A 336 -25.11 -4.10 7.38
N ILE A 337 -23.84 -3.97 6.98
CA ILE A 337 -22.68 -4.48 7.74
C ILE A 337 -21.97 -3.40 8.56
N ALA A 338 -22.22 -2.12 8.28
CA ALA A 338 -21.48 -0.99 8.83
C ALA A 338 -21.44 -0.98 10.37
N ALA A 339 -22.57 -1.19 11.04
CA ALA A 339 -22.62 -1.18 12.50
C ALA A 339 -21.78 -2.31 13.11
N VAL A 340 -21.85 -3.52 12.55
CA VAL A 340 -21.10 -4.69 13.04
C VAL A 340 -19.61 -4.51 12.82
N LEU A 341 -19.22 -4.04 11.63
CA LEU A 341 -17.82 -3.78 11.31
C LEU A 341 -17.24 -2.66 12.19
N TYR A 342 -17.99 -1.56 12.37
CA TYR A 342 -17.56 -0.45 13.22
C TYR A 342 -17.36 -0.90 14.67
N ASP A 343 -18.30 -1.66 15.24
CA ASP A 343 -18.18 -2.18 16.60
C ASP A 343 -17.02 -3.19 16.75
N TYR A 344 -16.70 -3.94 15.70
CA TYR A 344 -15.55 -4.86 15.70
C TYR A 344 -14.21 -4.12 15.72
N LEU A 345 -14.08 -3.06 14.91
CA LEU A 345 -12.87 -2.26 14.74
C LEU A 345 -12.63 -1.29 15.91
N LYS A 346 -13.71 -0.76 16.50
CA LYS A 346 -13.67 0.28 17.53
C LYS A 346 -12.80 -0.11 18.73
N GLY A 347 -11.86 0.77 19.10
CA GLY A 347 -11.01 0.61 20.27
C GLY A 347 -9.86 -0.39 20.10
N ALA A 348 -9.62 -0.87 18.88
CA ALA A 348 -8.43 -1.63 18.53
C ALA A 348 -7.39 -0.73 17.83
N GLU A 349 -6.14 -1.18 17.80
CA GLU A 349 -5.10 -0.64 16.91
C GLU A 349 -5.26 -1.30 15.53
N ILE A 350 -5.40 -0.50 14.48
CA ILE A 350 -5.49 -0.97 13.10
C ILE A 350 -4.09 -0.94 12.48
N ILE A 351 -3.64 -2.08 11.99
CA ILE A 351 -2.36 -2.27 11.31
C ILE A 351 -2.67 -2.58 9.85
N ALA A 352 -2.29 -1.69 8.94
CA ALA A 352 -2.53 -1.87 7.50
C ALA A 352 -1.27 -1.50 6.69
N HIS A 353 -1.19 -1.95 5.44
CA HIS A 353 -0.11 -1.60 4.54
C HIS A 353 -0.55 -0.49 3.61
N ASN A 354 0.05 0.70 3.74
CA ASN A 354 -0.50 1.94 3.17
C ASN A 354 -1.84 2.32 3.81
N ALA A 355 -1.88 2.32 5.15
CA ALA A 355 -3.10 2.49 5.95
C ALA A 355 -3.94 3.73 5.58
N THR A 356 -3.32 4.76 5.00
CA THR A 356 -4.05 5.94 4.50
C THR A 356 -5.11 5.56 3.47
N PHE A 357 -4.86 4.55 2.62
CA PHE A 357 -5.79 4.07 1.61
C PHE A 357 -7.05 3.46 2.26
N ASP A 358 -6.88 2.40 3.05
CA ASP A 358 -7.99 1.68 3.70
C ASP A 358 -8.82 2.60 4.60
N MET A 359 -8.14 3.43 5.41
CA MET A 359 -8.81 4.34 6.34
C MET A 359 -9.66 5.38 5.61
N ASN A 360 -9.20 5.93 4.48
CA ASN A 360 -10.00 6.89 3.71
C ASN A 360 -11.28 6.25 3.15
N PHE A 361 -11.20 5.01 2.68
CA PHE A 361 -12.37 4.28 2.18
C PHE A 361 -13.34 3.92 3.30
N LEU A 362 -12.83 3.43 4.43
CA LEU A 362 -13.61 3.09 5.61
C LEU A 362 -14.30 4.33 6.19
N ASP A 363 -13.57 5.43 6.39
CA ASP A 363 -14.12 6.68 6.93
C ASP A 363 -15.23 7.23 6.01
N MET A 364 -15.04 7.18 4.69
CA MET A 364 -16.08 7.59 3.74
C MET A 364 -17.35 6.73 3.88
N GLU A 365 -17.24 5.39 3.89
CA GLU A 365 -18.40 4.50 3.94
C GLU A 365 -19.08 4.54 5.33
N PHE A 366 -18.34 4.69 6.42
CA PHE A 366 -18.92 4.89 7.76
C PHE A 366 -19.63 6.23 7.90
N ASN A 367 -19.07 7.30 7.34
CA ASN A 367 -19.74 8.61 7.31
C ASN A 367 -21.04 8.58 6.53
N ARG A 368 -21.10 7.84 5.42
CA ARG A 368 -22.35 7.61 4.67
C ARG A 368 -23.42 6.92 5.51
N CYS A 369 -23.01 6.08 6.45
CA CYS A 369 -23.91 5.39 7.38
C CYS A 369 -24.20 6.18 8.66
N GLY A 370 -23.59 7.35 8.86
CA GLY A 370 -23.78 8.20 10.04
C GLY A 370 -23.04 7.74 11.30
N LEU A 371 -22.00 6.90 11.17
CA LEU A 371 -21.22 6.36 12.29
C LEU A 371 -20.00 7.24 12.65
N GLY A 372 -19.61 8.18 11.78
CA GLY A 372 -18.46 9.07 11.96
C GLY A 372 -17.12 8.46 11.53
N ASP A 373 -16.04 9.19 11.77
CA ASP A 373 -14.68 8.78 11.38
C ASP A 373 -14.15 7.67 12.31
N LEU A 374 -13.60 6.61 11.72
CA LEU A 374 -12.96 5.51 12.44
C LEU A 374 -11.62 5.95 13.03
N SER A 375 -10.92 6.86 12.35
CA SER A 375 -9.67 7.47 12.82
C SER A 375 -9.81 8.21 14.16
N ALA A 376 -11.03 8.59 14.57
CA ALA A 376 -11.29 9.21 15.87
C ALA A 376 -11.37 8.19 17.03
N VAL A 377 -11.57 6.90 16.74
CA VAL A 377 -11.84 5.84 17.73
C VAL A 377 -10.83 4.69 17.71
N CYS A 378 -9.91 4.68 16.74
CA CYS A 378 -8.90 3.66 16.59
C CYS A 378 -7.51 4.30 16.46
N GLU A 379 -6.50 3.60 16.97
CA GLU A 379 -5.11 3.91 16.66
C GLU A 379 -4.75 3.28 15.31
N VAL A 380 -3.95 3.94 14.48
CA VAL A 380 -3.62 3.46 13.13
C VAL A 380 -2.11 3.41 12.97
N THR A 381 -1.62 2.23 12.58
CA THR A 381 -0.21 1.95 12.33
C THR A 381 -0.03 1.58 10.86
N ASP A 382 0.72 2.40 10.13
CA ASP A 382 1.05 2.15 8.72
C ASP A 382 2.35 1.36 8.58
N THR A 383 2.21 0.09 8.19
CA THR A 383 3.35 -0.81 7.99
C THR A 383 4.22 -0.42 6.80
N LEU A 384 3.72 0.32 5.82
CA LEU A 384 4.51 0.82 4.70
C LEU A 384 5.50 1.88 5.17
N VAL A 385 5.07 2.80 6.05
CA VAL A 385 5.96 3.78 6.69
C VAL A 385 7.01 3.08 7.54
N MET A 386 6.61 2.05 8.30
CA MET A 386 7.56 1.24 9.07
C MET A 386 8.57 0.53 8.16
N ALA A 387 8.13 0.00 7.01
CA ALA A 387 8.98 -0.68 6.05
C ALA A 387 9.97 0.29 5.39
N LYS A 388 9.51 1.47 4.98
CA LYS A 388 10.35 2.54 4.43
C LYS A 388 11.43 3.00 5.41
N ASN A 389 11.09 3.15 6.69
CA ASN A 389 12.05 3.52 7.73
C ASN A 389 13.10 2.42 7.97
N LYS A 390 12.69 1.14 7.90
CA LYS A 390 13.59 0.01 8.12
C LYS A 390 14.47 -0.31 6.91
N HIS A 391 13.94 -0.09 5.71
CA HIS A 391 14.59 -0.40 4.43
C HIS A 391 14.49 0.79 3.47
N PRO A 392 15.22 1.88 3.73
CA PRO A 392 15.20 3.07 2.88
C PRO A 392 15.81 2.79 1.50
N GLY A 393 15.22 3.33 0.44
CA GLY A 393 15.69 3.20 -0.94
C GLY A 393 15.54 1.80 -1.55
N GLN A 394 14.69 0.95 -0.97
CA GLN A 394 14.38 -0.37 -1.48
C GLN A 394 12.88 -0.54 -1.71
N LYS A 395 12.50 -1.54 -2.53
CA LYS A 395 11.11 -1.95 -2.70
C LYS A 395 10.54 -2.40 -1.35
N ASN A 396 9.40 -1.82 -0.99
CA ASN A 396 8.70 -2.02 0.28
C ASN A 396 7.21 -2.38 0.08
N SER A 397 6.84 -2.86 -1.11
CA SER A 397 5.53 -3.49 -1.32
C SER A 397 5.40 -4.78 -0.53
N LEU A 398 4.17 -5.22 -0.29
CA LEU A 398 3.90 -6.45 0.45
C LEU A 398 4.67 -7.65 -0.14
N ASP A 399 4.65 -7.83 -1.47
CA ASP A 399 5.40 -8.89 -2.15
C ASP A 399 6.92 -8.79 -1.95
N ALA A 400 7.47 -7.57 -1.99
CA ALA A 400 8.88 -7.34 -1.74
C ALA A 400 9.26 -7.71 -0.29
N LEU A 401 8.39 -7.42 0.67
CA LEU A 401 8.59 -7.74 2.08
C LEU A 401 8.44 -9.25 2.34
N VAL A 402 7.46 -9.92 1.71
CA VAL A 402 7.29 -11.38 1.75
C VAL A 402 8.58 -12.08 1.30
N LYS A 403 9.12 -11.65 0.16
CA LYS A 403 10.38 -12.18 -0.36
C LYS A 403 11.57 -11.87 0.55
N ARG A 404 11.63 -10.66 1.12
CA ARG A 404 12.74 -10.24 1.99
C ARG A 404 12.78 -10.99 3.32
N TYR A 405 11.61 -11.24 3.92
CA TYR A 405 11.51 -11.93 5.20
C TYR A 405 11.35 -13.45 5.06
N GLU A 406 11.50 -13.99 3.84
CA GLU A 406 11.40 -15.43 3.54
C GLU A 406 10.09 -16.05 4.06
N ILE A 407 9.00 -15.29 3.98
CA ILE A 407 7.68 -15.76 4.42
C ILE A 407 7.20 -16.81 3.41
N PRO A 408 6.64 -17.95 3.86
CA PRO A 408 6.16 -18.99 2.98
C PRO A 408 5.20 -18.43 1.94
N ALA A 409 5.53 -18.63 0.66
CA ALA A 409 4.66 -18.22 -0.43
C ALA A 409 3.32 -18.95 -0.32
N ARG A 410 2.24 -18.17 -0.25
CA ARG A 410 0.87 -18.66 -0.34
C ARG A 410 0.42 -18.49 -1.79
N ASP A 411 -0.47 -19.35 -2.27
CA ASP A 411 -1.03 -19.19 -3.61
C ASP A 411 -1.85 -17.91 -3.65
N ARG A 412 -1.26 -16.88 -4.26
CA ARG A 412 -1.78 -15.50 -4.38
C ARG A 412 -2.07 -15.21 -5.85
N THR A 413 -2.75 -16.14 -6.52
CA THR A 413 -3.19 -15.95 -7.91
C THR A 413 -4.08 -14.69 -8.05
N PHE A 414 -4.84 -14.36 -7.02
CA PHE A 414 -5.59 -13.11 -6.89
C PHE A 414 -5.34 -12.47 -5.53
N HIS A 415 -5.40 -11.13 -5.49
CA HIS A 415 -5.44 -10.38 -4.23
C HIS A 415 -6.76 -10.67 -3.52
N GLY A 416 -6.71 -10.82 -2.20
CA GLY A 416 -7.89 -11.08 -1.41
C GLY A 416 -7.66 -10.57 -0.01
N ALA A 417 -8.58 -9.74 0.48
CA ALA A 417 -8.36 -8.94 1.68
C ALA A 417 -7.97 -9.79 2.90
N LEU A 418 -8.60 -10.96 3.09
CA LEU A 418 -8.26 -11.82 4.22
C LEU A 418 -6.85 -12.44 4.07
N LEU A 419 -6.51 -12.90 2.86
CA LEU A 419 -5.22 -13.52 2.58
C LEU A 419 -4.09 -12.50 2.76
N ASP A 420 -4.29 -11.29 2.25
CA ASP A 420 -3.32 -10.21 2.31
C ASP A 420 -3.16 -9.69 3.74
N ALA A 421 -4.23 -9.64 4.54
CA ALA A 421 -4.14 -9.38 5.99
C ALA A 421 -3.31 -10.46 6.72
N GLU A 422 -3.49 -11.74 6.38
CA GLU A 422 -2.69 -12.83 6.97
C GLU A 422 -1.21 -12.77 6.59
N ILE A 423 -0.91 -12.44 5.33
CA ILE A 423 0.46 -12.24 4.87
C ILE A 423 1.09 -11.03 5.56
N LEU A 424 0.34 -9.92 5.65
CA LEU A 424 0.76 -8.71 6.34
C LEU A 424 1.05 -8.96 7.81
N ALA A 425 0.32 -9.86 8.46
CA ALA A 425 0.58 -10.26 9.83
C ALA A 425 1.95 -10.89 10.00
N ASP A 426 2.29 -11.85 9.13
CA ASP A 426 3.59 -12.52 9.13
C ASP A 426 4.72 -11.51 8.86
N VAL A 427 4.51 -10.60 7.89
CA VAL A 427 5.44 -9.51 7.58
C VAL A 427 5.63 -8.58 8.78
N TYR A 428 4.54 -8.14 9.40
CA TYR A 428 4.58 -7.24 10.55
C TYR A 428 5.30 -7.90 11.72
N LEU A 429 5.01 -9.17 12.01
CA LEU A 429 5.67 -9.94 13.06
C LEU A 429 7.17 -10.12 12.78
N ALA A 430 7.57 -10.37 11.53
CA ALA A 430 8.98 -10.45 11.13
C ALA A 430 9.68 -9.08 11.23
N MET A 431 9.01 -8.01 10.80
CA MET A 431 9.51 -6.64 10.86
C MET A 431 9.77 -6.17 12.29
N THR A 432 8.85 -6.46 13.19
CA THR A 432 8.90 -6.05 14.61
C THR A 432 9.50 -7.12 15.51
N GLY A 433 9.79 -8.31 14.97
CA GLY A 433 10.20 -9.49 15.73
C GLY A 433 11.60 -9.41 16.28
N GLY A 434 12.48 -8.63 15.64
CA GLY A 434 13.85 -8.41 16.08
C GLY A 434 14.66 -9.70 16.25
N GLN A 435 15.71 -9.87 15.44
CA GLN A 435 16.94 -10.33 16.07
C GLN A 435 17.25 -9.33 17.19
N VAL A 436 17.69 -9.80 18.35
CA VAL A 436 18.46 -8.96 19.27
C VAL A 436 19.69 -8.54 18.48
N SER A 437 19.60 -7.46 17.69
CA SER A 437 20.79 -6.79 17.21
C SER A 437 21.44 -6.26 18.46
N PHE A 438 22.44 -6.99 18.95
CA PHE A 438 23.52 -6.32 19.65
C PHE A 438 24.14 -5.37 18.63
N ASP A 439 23.53 -4.18 18.49
CA ASP A 439 24.05 -3.08 17.71
C ASP A 439 25.32 -2.56 18.39
N MET A 440 26.41 -3.31 18.18
CA MET A 440 27.75 -2.89 18.56
C MET A 440 28.28 -1.80 17.62
N ASP A 441 27.67 -1.64 16.43
CA ASP A 441 28.09 -0.69 15.39
C ASP A 441 27.24 0.60 15.31
N ALA A 442 26.03 0.65 15.86
CA ALA A 442 25.24 1.89 15.93
C ALA A 442 25.79 2.90 16.97
N LEU A 443 26.70 2.46 17.85
CA LEU A 443 27.44 3.32 18.77
C LEU A 443 28.73 3.89 18.17
N SER A 444 29.18 3.38 17.02
CA SER A 444 30.46 3.75 16.39
C SER A 444 30.36 4.97 15.46
N ALA A 445 29.16 5.32 14.99
CA ALA A 445 28.96 6.32 13.93
C ALA A 445 28.75 7.77 14.43
N HIS A 446 28.75 8.01 15.74
CA HIS A 446 28.56 9.35 16.33
C HIS A 446 29.78 9.86 17.13
N HIS A 447 31.00 9.40 16.80
CA HIS A 447 32.22 9.77 17.52
C HIS A 447 33.29 10.48 16.70
N GLU A 448 32.88 11.35 15.78
CA GLU A 448 33.72 12.47 15.35
C GLU A 448 32.85 13.74 15.36
N GLU A 449 33.29 14.75 16.11
CA GLU A 449 32.65 16.06 16.35
C GLU A 449 31.65 16.18 17.52
N GLN A 450 32.14 16.00 18.75
CA GLN A 450 31.86 16.95 19.84
C GLN A 450 32.78 16.68 21.04
N SER A 451 33.83 17.50 21.16
CA SER A 451 34.53 17.71 22.42
C SER A 451 33.71 18.70 23.25
N ASP A 452 32.84 18.20 24.12
CA ASP A 452 32.55 18.84 25.40
C ASP A 452 31.89 17.84 26.38
N GLU A 453 32.29 17.95 27.65
CA GLU A 453 31.94 17.14 28.82
C GLU A 453 30.74 16.16 28.70
N SER A 454 31.04 14.89 28.44
CA SER A 454 30.18 13.78 28.86
C SER A 454 30.26 13.63 30.39
N GLY A 455 29.43 14.40 31.10
CA GLY A 455 29.14 14.12 32.50
C GLY A 455 28.50 12.74 32.62
N ARG A 456 29.31 11.72 32.98
CA ARG A 456 28.79 10.46 33.51
C ARG A 456 27.91 10.82 34.71
N ARG A 457 26.59 10.87 34.52
CA ARG A 457 25.65 10.87 35.64
C ARG A 457 25.71 9.49 36.28
N SER A 458 26.45 9.37 37.37
CA SER A 458 26.31 8.24 38.29
C SER A 458 24.90 8.28 38.86
N ILE A 459 24.04 7.38 38.42
CA ILE A 459 22.75 7.17 39.08
C ILE A 459 23.04 6.18 40.20
N GLU A 460 23.09 6.66 41.45
CA GLU A 460 23.11 5.78 42.62
C GLU A 460 21.71 5.17 42.79
N MET A 461 21.52 3.99 42.20
CA MET A 461 20.34 3.16 42.43
C MET A 461 20.71 2.00 43.35
N GLU A 462 20.05 1.88 44.50
CA GLU A 462 20.15 0.69 45.34
C GLU A 462 19.35 -0.45 44.70
N LEU A 463 20.02 -1.25 43.87
CA LEU A 463 19.47 -2.47 43.31
C LEU A 463 19.64 -3.62 44.32
N PRO A 464 18.63 -4.49 44.51
CA PRO A 464 18.75 -5.65 45.38
C PRO A 464 19.80 -6.62 44.81
N VAL A 465 20.89 -6.84 45.56
CA VAL A 465 21.90 -7.85 45.25
C VAL A 465 21.41 -9.20 45.74
N ILE A 466 21.10 -10.10 44.80
CA ILE A 466 20.72 -11.47 45.12
C ILE A 466 22.01 -12.28 45.31
N LEU A 467 22.29 -12.65 46.56
CA LEU A 467 23.44 -13.50 46.89
C LEU A 467 23.08 -14.98 46.70
N PRO A 468 24.06 -15.83 46.32
CA PRO A 468 23.84 -17.26 46.26
C PRO A 468 23.50 -17.82 47.66
N SER A 469 22.62 -18.81 47.67
CA SER A 469 22.30 -19.59 48.87
C SER A 469 23.49 -20.43 49.33
N ALA A 470 23.46 -20.88 50.59
CA ALA A 470 24.50 -21.75 51.14
C ALA A 470 24.63 -23.07 50.36
N GLU A 471 23.51 -23.60 49.85
CA GLU A 471 23.46 -24.83 49.05
C GLU A 471 24.12 -24.64 47.67
N GLU A 472 23.88 -23.51 47.01
CA GLU A 472 24.55 -23.16 45.74
C GLU A 472 26.05 -22.96 45.91
N LEU A 473 26.46 -22.38 47.05
CA LEU A 473 27.88 -22.21 47.37
C LEU A 473 28.58 -23.57 47.58
N GLU A 474 27.93 -24.48 48.31
CA GLU A 474 28.44 -25.83 48.55
C GLU A 474 28.48 -26.66 47.25
N ALA A 475 27.46 -26.53 46.40
CA ALA A 475 27.43 -27.13 45.08
C ALA A 475 28.58 -26.61 44.20
N HIS A 476 28.89 -25.31 44.27
CA HIS A 476 30.03 -24.72 43.57
C HIS A 476 31.37 -25.27 44.09
N GLU A 477 31.56 -25.36 45.41
CA GLU A 477 32.79 -25.93 45.99
C GLU A 477 32.98 -27.42 45.64
N ASN A 478 31.89 -28.19 45.62
CA ASN A 478 31.92 -29.58 45.18
C ASN A 478 32.27 -29.70 43.70
N TRP A 479 31.74 -28.80 42.86
CA TRP A 479 32.09 -28.74 41.45
C TRP A 479 33.57 -28.40 41.24
N VAL A 480 34.11 -27.42 41.98
CA VAL A 480 35.53 -27.05 41.94
C VAL A 480 36.41 -28.26 42.28
N LYS A 481 36.09 -28.99 43.35
CA LYS A 481 36.84 -30.20 43.74
C LYS A 481 36.78 -31.30 42.67
N GLN A 482 35.60 -31.56 42.10
CA GLN A 482 35.44 -32.54 41.02
C GLN A 482 36.22 -32.14 39.77
N PHE A 483 36.29 -30.85 39.46
CA PHE A 483 37.07 -30.33 38.35
C PHE A 483 38.57 -30.60 38.56
N GLU A 484 39.09 -30.34 39.76
CA GLU A 484 40.49 -30.62 40.12
C GLU A 484 40.81 -32.11 40.05
N GLU A 485 39.96 -32.98 40.60
CA GLU A 485 40.14 -34.43 40.56
C GLU A 485 40.15 -34.97 39.12
N LYS A 486 39.33 -34.41 38.24
CA LYS A 486 39.20 -34.86 36.84
C LYS A 486 40.35 -34.38 35.96
N HIS A 487 40.86 -33.18 36.19
CA HIS A 487 41.84 -32.52 35.32
C HIS A 487 43.26 -32.48 35.89
N GLY A 488 43.46 -32.89 37.15
CA GLY A 488 44.78 -33.01 37.79
C GLY A 488 45.50 -31.66 37.98
N GLN A 489 44.78 -30.55 37.81
CA GLN A 489 45.27 -29.18 37.99
C GLN A 489 44.26 -28.38 38.81
N PRO A 490 44.73 -27.45 39.67
CA PRO A 490 43.84 -26.66 40.50
C PRO A 490 42.96 -25.72 39.66
N CYS A 491 41.71 -25.52 40.07
CA CYS A 491 40.80 -24.62 39.38
C CYS A 491 41.18 -23.16 39.69
N PHE A 492 41.05 -22.24 38.72
CA PHE A 492 41.27 -20.79 38.97
C PHE A 492 40.33 -20.19 40.03
N PHE A 493 39.19 -20.85 40.29
CA PHE A 493 38.21 -20.46 41.29
C PHE A 493 38.40 -21.20 42.63
N ALA A 494 39.38 -22.09 42.73
CA ALA A 494 39.77 -22.67 44.00
C ALA A 494 40.37 -21.57 44.88
N LYS A 495 39.90 -21.49 46.14
CA LYS A 495 40.39 -20.52 47.12
C LYS A 495 41.76 -20.88 47.66
#